data_AF-A0A7C7SM65-F1
#
_entry.id   AF-A0A7C7SM65-F1
#
_cell.length_a   1.000
_cell.length_b   1.000
_cell.length_c   1.000
_cell.angle_alpha   90.00
_cell.angle_beta   90.00
_cell.angle_gamma   90.00
#
_symmetry.space_group_name_H-M   'P 1'
#
loop_
_entity.id
_entity.type
_entity.pdbx_description
1 polymer ?
#
loop_
_entity_poly.entity_id
_entity_poly.type
_entity_poly.pdbx_seq_one_letter_code
_entity_poly.pdbx_strand_id
1 'polypeptide(L)'
;MARLVLTAPMAKVAAPELVQRLERALRLFPELGDGPVTVGVTASRWLDGLAYPSERLIRLNPYRRRMVTYFTIGHELTHLLQPPGMALLPSGEVQCDIWTLARDPLFLDEKPCYLQVDCDGRSWRRHAHAVRALCRQAIDERSRNRRYIVWLRGQLTEYFSRPAPHQPSLFGTLTSTPP
;
A
#
# COMPACT_ATOMS: atom_id res chain seq x y z
N MET A 1 -10.90 7.73 16.83
CA MET A 1 -9.71 7.14 16.15
C MET A 1 -9.29 5.91 16.93
N ALA A 2 -8.98 4.81 16.25
CA ALA A 2 -8.60 3.57 16.90
C ALA A 2 -7.36 3.77 17.77
N ARG A 3 -7.41 3.23 19.00
CA ARG A 3 -6.30 3.34 19.95
C ARG A 3 -5.20 2.33 19.60
N LEU A 4 -3.99 2.80 19.37
CA LEU A 4 -2.82 1.93 19.19
C LEU A 4 -2.47 1.22 20.51
N VAL A 5 -2.36 -0.10 20.49
CA VAL A 5 -1.88 -0.91 21.62
C VAL A 5 -0.70 -1.75 21.15
N LEU A 6 0.47 -1.56 21.76
CA LEU A 6 1.63 -2.41 21.47
C LEU A 6 1.63 -3.61 22.40
N THR A 7 1.84 -4.81 21.86
CA THR A 7 2.17 -5.97 22.70
C THR A 7 3.51 -5.74 23.42
N ALA A 8 3.75 -6.41 24.55
CA ALA A 8 5.01 -6.25 25.28
C ALA A 8 6.28 -6.52 24.42
N PRO A 9 6.32 -7.55 23.54
CA PRO A 9 7.43 -7.71 22.60
C PRO A 9 7.60 -6.54 21.63
N MET A 10 6.51 -6.01 21.07
CA MET A 10 6.58 -4.88 20.14
C MET A 10 7.04 -3.61 20.86
N ALA A 11 6.52 -3.33 22.07
CA ALA A 11 6.92 -2.18 22.87
C ALA A 11 8.43 -2.16 23.19
N LYS A 12 9.06 -3.33 23.32
CA LYS A 12 10.51 -3.44 23.55
C LYS A 12 11.36 -3.10 22.33
N VAL A 13 10.83 -3.24 21.12
CA VAL A 13 11.63 -3.15 19.88
C VAL A 13 11.17 -2.07 18.92
N ALA A 14 9.98 -1.50 19.12
CA ALA A 14 9.47 -0.42 18.32
C ALA A 14 10.29 0.85 18.57
N ALA A 15 11.06 1.25 17.57
CA ALA A 15 11.68 2.58 17.57
C ALA A 15 10.58 3.67 17.55
N PRO A 16 10.83 4.87 18.11
CA PRO A 16 9.86 5.97 18.11
C PRO A 16 9.28 6.29 16.72
N GLU A 17 10.09 6.18 15.68
CA GLU A 17 9.67 6.41 14.29
C GLU A 17 8.64 5.38 13.84
N LEU A 18 8.77 4.10 14.24
CA LEU A 18 7.77 3.08 13.93
C LEU A 18 6.44 3.39 14.61
N VAL A 19 6.48 3.80 15.89
CA VAL A 19 5.26 4.21 16.62
C VAL A 19 4.57 5.39 15.92
N GLN A 20 5.33 6.42 15.53
CA GLN A 20 4.78 7.55 14.78
C GLN A 20 4.17 7.13 13.43
N ARG A 21 4.79 6.18 12.70
CA ARG A 21 4.22 5.65 11.46
C ARG A 21 2.90 4.93 11.71
N LEU A 22 2.84 4.09 12.75
CA LEU A 22 1.63 3.36 13.13
C LEU A 22 0.49 4.32 13.46
N GLU A 23 0.73 5.34 14.27
CA GLU A 23 -0.27 6.35 14.62
C GLU A 23 -0.76 7.13 13.40
N ARG A 24 0.16 7.53 12.51
CA ARG A 24 -0.18 8.21 11.25
C ARG A 24 -1.01 7.33 10.33
N ALA A 25 -0.64 6.07 10.18
CA ALA A 25 -1.38 5.12 9.37
C ALA A 25 -2.77 4.89 9.96
N LEU A 26 -2.89 4.62 11.26
CA LEU A 26 -4.17 4.38 11.94
C LEU A 26 -5.17 5.54 11.78
N ARG A 27 -4.70 6.80 11.76
CA ARG A 27 -5.56 7.96 11.47
C ARG A 27 -6.27 7.89 10.13
N LEU A 28 -5.67 7.19 9.16
CA LEU A 28 -6.24 7.00 7.84
C LEU A 28 -7.24 5.83 7.78
N PHE A 29 -7.51 5.13 8.89
CA PHE A 29 -8.49 4.04 9.01
C PHE A 29 -9.60 4.39 10.01
N PRO A 30 -10.41 5.44 9.75
CA PRO A 30 -11.52 5.80 10.63
C PRO A 30 -12.55 4.67 10.82
N GLU A 31 -12.66 3.75 9.86
CA GLU A 31 -13.59 2.61 9.89
C GLU A 31 -13.30 1.64 11.05
N LEU A 32 -12.09 1.66 11.62
CA LEU A 32 -11.75 0.85 12.79
C LEU A 32 -12.40 1.37 14.08
N GLY A 33 -13.02 2.56 14.05
CA GLY A 33 -13.70 3.16 15.20
C GLY A 33 -12.75 3.54 16.32
N ASP A 34 -13.22 3.50 17.57
CA ASP A 34 -12.42 3.86 18.77
C ASP A 34 -11.85 2.64 19.51
N GLY A 35 -12.16 1.43 19.02
CA GLY A 35 -11.63 0.19 19.59
C GLY A 35 -10.11 0.09 19.44
N PRO A 36 -9.43 -0.67 20.32
CA PRO A 36 -8.00 -0.85 20.22
C PRO A 36 -7.62 -1.64 18.96
N VAL A 37 -6.49 -1.27 18.35
CA VAL A 37 -5.78 -2.08 17.37
C VAL A 37 -4.47 -2.51 18.01
N THR A 38 -4.30 -3.81 18.14
CA THR A 38 -3.09 -4.38 18.74
C THR A 38 -2.03 -4.55 17.68
N VAL A 39 -0.79 -4.18 17.99
CA VAL A 39 0.38 -4.33 17.11
C VAL A 39 1.42 -5.19 17.81
N GLY A 40 1.72 -6.34 17.19
CA GLY A 40 2.66 -7.34 17.68
C GLY A 40 3.85 -7.54 16.76
N VAL A 41 4.80 -8.35 17.23
CA VAL A 41 5.94 -8.79 16.43
C VAL A 41 5.57 -10.11 15.75
N THR A 42 5.90 -10.24 14.47
CA THR A 42 5.77 -11.53 13.78
C THR A 42 6.78 -12.54 14.30
N ALA A 43 6.38 -13.81 14.42
CA ALA A 43 7.30 -14.91 14.72
C ALA A 43 8.09 -15.35 13.47
N SER A 44 7.63 -15.00 12.27
CA SER A 44 8.27 -15.38 11.00
C SER A 44 9.33 -14.36 10.59
N ARG A 45 10.53 -14.84 10.26
CA ARG A 45 11.59 -14.00 9.69
C ARG A 45 11.37 -13.65 8.21
N TRP A 46 10.42 -14.32 7.55
CA TRP A 46 10.19 -14.23 6.11
C TRP A 46 9.02 -13.35 5.72
N LEU A 47 8.11 -13.09 6.66
CA LEU A 47 6.95 -12.21 6.46
C LEU A 47 7.30 -10.80 6.92
N ASP A 48 6.76 -9.81 6.21
CA ASP A 48 6.88 -8.39 6.60
C ASP A 48 5.76 -7.97 7.55
N GLY A 49 4.57 -8.56 7.36
CA GLY A 49 3.42 -8.41 8.23
C GLY A 49 2.54 -9.66 8.25
N LEU A 50 1.57 -9.67 9.17
CA LEU A 50 0.50 -10.65 9.25
C LEU A 50 -0.67 -10.06 10.05
N ALA A 51 -1.90 -10.22 9.58
CA ALA A 51 -3.09 -9.76 10.28
C ALA A 51 -3.90 -10.92 10.88
N TYR A 52 -4.56 -10.62 12.00
CA TYR A 52 -5.57 -11.45 12.66
C TYR A 52 -6.86 -10.61 12.78
N PRO A 53 -7.69 -10.57 11.72
CA PRO A 53 -8.79 -9.62 11.62
C PRO A 53 -9.80 -9.70 12.76
N SER A 54 -10.18 -10.91 13.19
CA SER A 54 -11.12 -11.12 14.31
C SER A 54 -10.63 -10.56 15.64
N GLU A 55 -9.31 -10.44 15.81
CA GLU A 55 -8.67 -9.98 17.04
C GLU A 55 -8.29 -8.49 16.98
N ARG A 56 -8.53 -7.81 15.85
CA ARG A 56 -8.02 -6.45 15.58
C ARG A 56 -6.52 -6.34 15.86
N LEU A 57 -5.78 -7.37 15.46
CA LEU A 57 -4.35 -7.52 15.69
C LEU A 57 -3.61 -7.56 14.35
N ILE A 58 -2.55 -6.77 14.24
CA ILE A 58 -1.54 -6.93 13.20
C ILE A 58 -0.20 -7.27 13.82
N ARG A 59 0.62 -8.04 13.13
CA ARG A 59 1.99 -8.34 13.49
C ARG A 59 2.91 -7.81 12.40
N LEU A 60 4.00 -7.16 12.80
CA LEU A 60 4.98 -6.58 11.90
C LEU A 60 6.36 -7.16 12.17
N ASN A 61 7.24 -7.10 11.19
CA ASN A 61 8.63 -7.53 11.31
C ASN A 61 9.59 -6.33 11.47
N PRO A 62 9.87 -5.88 12.70
CA PRO A 62 10.78 -4.76 12.94
C PRO A 62 12.26 -5.13 12.73
N TYR A 63 12.59 -6.41 12.56
CA TYR A 63 13.98 -6.90 12.48
C TYR A 63 14.50 -7.05 11.04
N ARG A 64 13.69 -6.73 10.04
CA ARG A 64 14.16 -6.67 8.66
C ARG A 64 15.26 -5.61 8.55
N ARG A 65 16.21 -5.84 7.62
CA ARG A 65 17.25 -4.83 7.27
C ARG A 65 16.65 -3.51 6.79
N ARG A 66 15.42 -3.58 6.27
CA ARG A 66 14.62 -2.43 5.89
C ARG A 66 13.63 -2.10 7.00
N MET A 67 13.44 -0.80 7.18
CA MET A 67 12.40 -0.27 8.04
C MET A 67 11.01 -0.70 7.57
N VAL A 68 10.08 -0.89 8.50
CA VAL A 68 8.68 -1.16 8.18
C VAL A 68 8.09 0.07 7.48
N THR A 69 7.55 -0.15 6.28
CA THR A 69 6.99 0.88 5.39
C THR A 69 5.56 1.24 5.80
N TYR A 70 5.09 2.41 5.39
CA TYR A 70 3.69 2.77 5.51
C TYR A 70 2.84 1.80 4.71
N PHE A 71 3.26 1.41 3.50
CA PHE A 71 2.55 0.41 2.71
C PHE A 71 2.33 -0.90 3.48
N THR A 72 3.38 -1.48 4.09
CA THR A 72 3.24 -2.70 4.91
C THR A 72 2.22 -2.50 6.03
N ILE A 73 2.29 -1.38 6.77
CA ILE A 73 1.34 -1.08 7.84
C ILE A 73 -0.09 -0.96 7.28
N GLY A 74 -0.27 -0.21 6.20
CA GLY A 74 -1.58 0.00 5.56
C GLY A 74 -2.18 -1.30 5.01
N HIS A 75 -1.34 -2.18 4.46
CA HIS A 75 -1.74 -3.51 3.97
C HIS A 75 -2.31 -4.36 5.12
N GLU A 76 -1.56 -4.47 6.24
CA GLU A 76 -2.04 -5.24 7.39
C GLU A 76 -3.27 -4.61 8.07
N LEU A 77 -3.35 -3.28 8.15
CA LEU A 77 -4.56 -2.61 8.65
C LEU A 77 -5.77 -2.82 7.75
N THR A 78 -5.56 -2.91 6.43
CA THR A 78 -6.63 -3.19 5.47
C THR A 78 -7.20 -4.59 5.65
N HIS A 79 -6.39 -5.59 6.02
CA HIS A 79 -6.88 -6.92 6.39
C HIS A 79 -7.88 -6.88 7.55
N LEU A 80 -7.74 -5.96 8.50
CA LEU A 80 -8.73 -5.79 9.60
C LEU A 80 -10.11 -5.35 9.10
N LEU A 81 -10.17 -4.70 7.93
CA LEU A 81 -11.42 -4.29 7.31
C LEU A 81 -12.07 -5.38 6.45
N GLN A 82 -11.33 -6.45 6.12
CA GLN A 82 -11.85 -7.61 5.41
C GLN A 82 -12.53 -8.60 6.40
N PRO A 83 -13.44 -9.47 5.94
CA PRO A 83 -13.88 -10.62 6.71
C PRO A 83 -12.68 -11.51 7.11
N PRO A 84 -12.61 -12.04 8.35
CA PRO A 84 -13.64 -12.02 9.41
C PRO A 84 -13.59 -10.80 10.36
N GLY A 85 -12.84 -9.75 10.05
CA GLY A 85 -12.78 -8.50 10.83
C GLY A 85 -14.04 -7.65 10.68
N MET A 86 -13.91 -6.42 10.17
CA MET A 86 -15.05 -5.51 10.03
C MET A 86 -16.00 -5.87 8.88
N ALA A 87 -15.59 -6.74 7.97
CA ALA A 87 -16.37 -7.16 6.80
C ALA A 87 -16.84 -6.00 5.90
N LEU A 88 -16.07 -4.91 5.83
CA LEU A 88 -16.37 -3.74 5.01
C LEU A 88 -15.78 -3.85 3.59
N LEU A 89 -14.68 -4.59 3.45
CA LEU A 89 -13.94 -4.74 2.20
C LEU A 89 -13.95 -6.21 1.72
N PRO A 90 -13.83 -6.47 0.40
CA PRO A 90 -13.66 -7.84 -0.10
C PRO A 90 -12.35 -8.45 0.39
N SER A 91 -12.38 -9.74 0.76
CA SER A 91 -11.20 -10.50 1.21
C SER A 91 -10.19 -10.75 0.09
N GLY A 92 -8.89 -10.76 0.45
CA GLY A 92 -7.79 -11.21 -0.42
C GLY A 92 -6.62 -10.23 -0.47
N GLU A 93 -5.44 -10.75 -0.77
CA GLU A 93 -4.18 -10.00 -0.77
C GLU A 93 -4.12 -8.91 -1.85
N VAL A 94 -4.60 -9.23 -3.06
CA VAL A 94 -4.67 -8.24 -4.16
C VAL A 94 -5.62 -7.11 -3.78
N GLN A 95 -6.72 -7.42 -3.10
CA GLN A 95 -7.65 -6.44 -2.58
C GLN A 95 -6.95 -5.59 -1.51
N CYS A 96 -6.20 -6.18 -0.58
CA CYS A 96 -5.43 -5.42 0.41
C CYS A 96 -4.50 -4.39 -0.25
N ASP A 97 -3.77 -4.79 -1.29
CA ASP A 97 -2.92 -3.85 -2.04
C ASP A 97 -3.73 -2.72 -2.68
N ILE A 98 -4.81 -3.05 -3.40
CA ILE A 98 -5.65 -2.06 -4.10
C ILE A 98 -6.21 -1.04 -3.10
N TRP A 99 -6.81 -1.52 -2.01
CA TRP A 99 -7.46 -0.67 -1.01
C TRP A 99 -6.45 0.14 -0.19
N THR A 100 -5.25 -0.41 0.07
CA THR A 100 -4.15 0.33 0.72
C THR A 100 -3.64 1.46 -0.16
N LEU A 101 -3.31 1.16 -1.42
CA LEU A 101 -2.79 2.16 -2.36
C LEU A 101 -3.81 3.27 -2.63
N ALA A 102 -5.08 2.92 -2.78
CA ALA A 102 -6.15 3.88 -3.04
C ALA A 102 -6.35 4.86 -1.89
N ARG A 103 -6.11 4.44 -0.64
CA ARG A 103 -6.44 5.17 0.58
C ARG A 103 -5.73 6.52 0.65
N ASP A 104 -4.41 6.55 0.63
CA ASP A 104 -3.65 7.79 0.84
C ASP A 104 -2.26 7.74 0.16
N PRO A 105 -1.73 8.88 -0.34
CA PRO A 105 -0.36 8.95 -0.86
C PRO A 105 0.72 8.50 0.12
N LEU A 106 0.47 8.51 1.43
CA LEU A 106 1.37 8.01 2.46
C LEU A 106 1.76 6.54 2.24
N PHE A 107 0.87 5.73 1.66
CA PHE A 107 1.09 4.30 1.41
C PHE A 107 1.83 4.00 0.10
N LEU A 108 2.37 5.01 -0.58
CA LEU A 108 3.09 4.86 -1.84
C LEU A 108 4.61 4.69 -1.66
N ASP A 109 5.08 4.53 -0.43
CA ASP A 109 6.49 4.43 -0.08
C ASP A 109 7.13 3.08 -0.48
N GLU A 110 6.32 2.10 -0.84
CA GLU A 110 6.74 0.80 -1.35
C GLU A 110 5.84 0.30 -2.49
N LYS A 111 6.42 -0.49 -3.40
CA LYS A 111 5.69 -1.16 -4.49
C LYS A 111 4.79 -2.24 -3.91
N PRO A 112 3.56 -2.44 -4.42
CA PRO A 112 2.68 -3.51 -3.97
C PRO A 112 3.28 -4.90 -4.15
N CYS A 113 2.90 -5.82 -3.25
CA CYS A 113 3.43 -7.19 -3.21
C CYS A 113 2.64 -8.15 -4.11
N TYR A 114 1.32 -8.00 -4.17
CA TYR A 114 0.38 -8.90 -4.81
C TYR A 114 -0.30 -8.30 -6.03
N LEU A 115 -0.55 -6.99 -6.04
CA LEU A 115 -0.99 -6.29 -7.24
C LEU A 115 0.17 -6.22 -8.23
N GLN A 116 0.04 -6.96 -9.33
CA GLN A 116 1.01 -6.95 -10.40
C GLN A 116 1.05 -5.57 -11.08
N VAL A 117 2.22 -4.94 -11.01
CA VAL A 117 2.54 -3.67 -11.68
C VAL A 117 3.85 -3.86 -12.43
N ASP A 118 3.88 -3.43 -13.69
CA ASP A 118 5.00 -3.66 -14.61
C ASP A 118 6.10 -2.61 -14.43
N CYS A 119 6.65 -2.58 -13.21
CA CYS A 119 7.78 -1.76 -12.83
C CYS A 119 8.57 -2.43 -11.70
N ASP A 120 9.83 -2.04 -11.56
CA ASP A 120 10.67 -2.47 -10.43
C ASP A 120 10.51 -1.52 -9.22
N GLY A 121 11.16 -1.86 -8.11
CA GLY A 121 11.14 -1.02 -6.92
C GLY A 121 11.84 0.34 -7.10
N ARG A 122 12.74 0.47 -8.08
CA ARG A 122 13.49 1.72 -8.33
C ARG A 122 12.63 2.74 -9.08
N SER A 123 11.90 2.28 -10.09
CA SER A 123 10.99 3.08 -10.91
C SER A 123 9.62 3.29 -10.26
N TRP A 124 9.26 2.51 -9.25
CA TRP A 124 7.97 2.60 -8.55
C TRP A 124 7.52 4.03 -8.24
N ARG A 125 8.41 4.87 -7.69
CA ARG A 125 8.09 6.26 -7.33
C ARG A 125 7.53 7.08 -8.49
N ARG A 126 7.96 6.82 -9.72
CA ARG A 126 7.46 7.49 -10.93
C ARG A 126 6.02 7.11 -11.25
N HIS A 127 5.60 5.90 -10.88
CA HIS A 127 4.33 5.30 -11.26
C HIS A 127 3.29 5.29 -10.12
N ALA A 128 3.74 5.41 -8.87
CA ALA A 128 2.92 5.15 -7.70
C ALA A 128 1.62 5.97 -7.65
N HIS A 129 1.67 7.26 -8.01
CA HIS A 129 0.48 8.11 -8.05
C HIS A 129 -0.51 7.72 -9.15
N ALA A 130 -0.02 7.31 -10.32
CA ALA A 130 -0.87 6.84 -11.41
C ALA A 130 -1.53 5.50 -11.05
N VAL A 131 -0.76 4.57 -10.48
CA VAL A 131 -1.28 3.28 -9.97
C VAL A 131 -2.32 3.51 -8.87
N ARG A 132 -2.08 4.45 -7.94
CA ARG A 132 -3.07 4.85 -6.93
C ARG A 132 -4.37 5.36 -7.56
N ALA A 133 -4.27 6.21 -8.58
CA ALA A 133 -5.46 6.73 -9.26
C ALA A 133 -6.27 5.60 -9.90
N LEU A 134 -5.60 4.65 -10.55
CA LEU A 134 -6.24 3.45 -11.10
C LEU A 134 -6.87 2.57 -10.00
N CYS A 135 -6.21 2.40 -8.85
CA CYS A 135 -6.79 1.67 -7.71
C CYS A 135 -8.07 2.33 -7.19
N ARG A 136 -8.12 3.67 -7.10
CA ARG A 136 -9.34 4.40 -6.72
C ARG A 136 -10.47 4.17 -7.73
N GLN A 137 -10.16 4.30 -9.03
CA GLN A 137 -11.14 4.03 -10.08
C GLN A 137 -11.64 2.57 -10.05
N ALA A 138 -10.77 1.62 -9.71
CA ALA A 138 -11.14 0.22 -9.59
C ALA A 138 -12.11 -0.03 -8.42
N ILE A 139 -11.96 0.71 -7.32
CA ILE A 139 -12.90 0.68 -6.20
C ILE A 139 -14.26 1.24 -6.62
N ASP A 140 -14.28 2.35 -7.37
CA ASP A 140 -15.53 2.92 -7.90
C ASP A 140 -16.21 1.94 -8.88
N GLU A 141 -15.42 1.32 -9.76
CA GLU A 141 -15.83 0.32 -10.75
C GLU A 141 -16.50 -0.91 -10.11
N ARG A 142 -16.08 -1.28 -8.90
CA ARG A 142 -16.62 -2.43 -8.16
C ARG A 142 -18.14 -2.34 -7.95
N SER A 143 -18.70 -1.13 -7.84
CA SER A 143 -20.14 -0.93 -7.66
C SER A 143 -21.00 -1.50 -8.81
N ARG A 144 -20.44 -1.54 -10.02
CA ARG A 144 -21.09 -1.99 -11.26
C ARG A 144 -20.47 -3.24 -11.87
N ASN A 145 -19.24 -3.59 -11.49
CA ASN A 145 -18.49 -4.68 -12.08
C ASN A 145 -17.77 -5.50 -11.01
N ARG A 146 -18.30 -6.69 -10.72
CA ARG A 146 -17.69 -7.62 -9.75
C ARG A 146 -16.30 -8.10 -10.17
N ARG A 147 -15.91 -7.93 -11.44
CA ARG A 147 -14.58 -8.26 -11.98
C ARG A 147 -13.65 -7.03 -12.05
N TYR A 148 -13.85 -6.02 -11.20
CA TYR A 148 -13.05 -4.79 -11.17
C TYR A 148 -11.52 -5.01 -11.10
N ILE A 149 -11.05 -6.12 -10.52
CA ILE A 149 -9.61 -6.46 -10.51
C ILE A 149 -9.12 -6.81 -11.92
N VAL A 150 -9.93 -7.50 -12.73
CA VAL A 150 -9.61 -7.79 -14.13
C VAL A 150 -9.58 -6.49 -14.93
N TRP A 151 -10.54 -5.61 -14.70
CA TRP A 151 -10.56 -4.27 -15.29
C TRP A 151 -9.31 -3.47 -14.92
N LEU A 152 -8.94 -3.44 -13.63
CA LEU A 152 -7.75 -2.74 -13.15
C LEU A 152 -6.48 -3.27 -13.81
N ARG A 153 -6.34 -4.58 -13.96
CA ARG A 153 -5.20 -5.19 -14.67
C ARG A 153 -5.12 -4.70 -16.11
N GLY A 154 -6.25 -4.62 -16.81
CA GLY A 154 -6.32 -4.03 -18.15
C GLY A 154 -5.83 -2.58 -18.18
N GLN A 155 -6.29 -1.75 -17.26
CA GLN A 155 -5.85 -0.35 -17.16
C GLN A 155 -4.37 -0.21 -16.81
N LEU A 156 -3.83 -1.08 -15.96
CA LEU A 156 -2.41 -1.10 -15.62
C LEU A 156 -1.58 -1.49 -16.84
N THR A 157 -1.96 -2.54 -17.57
CA THR A 157 -1.29 -2.93 -18.82
C THR A 157 -1.30 -1.80 -19.83
N GLU A 158 -2.43 -1.11 -20.01
CA GLU A 158 -2.52 0.04 -20.91
C GLU A 158 -1.64 1.22 -20.45
N TYR A 159 -1.57 1.47 -19.15
CA TYR A 159 -0.73 2.53 -18.59
C TYR A 159 0.77 2.25 -18.83
N PHE A 160 1.21 1.01 -18.58
CA PHE A 160 2.63 0.63 -18.70
C PHE A 160 3.07 0.39 -20.15
N SER A 161 2.15 0.13 -21.08
CA SER A 161 2.48 0.01 -22.51
C SER A 161 2.70 1.35 -23.21
N ARG A 162 2.32 2.47 -22.59
CA ARG A 162 2.53 3.80 -23.16
C ARG A 162 4.03 4.13 -23.16
N PRO A 163 4.60 4.54 -24.31
CA PRO A 163 5.98 5.00 -24.35
C PRO A 163 6.14 6.17 -23.37
N ALA A 164 7.25 6.16 -22.61
CA ALA A 164 7.57 7.27 -21.75
C ALA A 164 7.53 8.57 -22.57
N PRO A 165 6.89 9.65 -22.07
CA PRO A 165 6.85 10.91 -22.81
C PRO A 165 8.28 11.29 -23.17
N HIS A 166 8.51 11.52 -24.46
CA HIS A 166 9.80 11.92 -25.00
C HIS A 166 10.19 13.20 -24.27
N GLN A 167 11.19 13.11 -23.38
CA GLN A 167 11.83 14.32 -22.91
C GLN A 167 12.64 14.83 -24.11
N PRO A 168 12.37 16.02 -24.65
CA PRO A 168 13.26 16.61 -25.63
C PRO A 168 14.62 16.74 -24.96
N SER A 169 15.63 16.13 -25.57
CA SER A 169 17.02 16.32 -25.16
C SER A 169 17.33 17.81 -25.20
N LEU A 170 17.80 18.37 -24.07
CA LEU A 170 18.31 19.74 -23.98
C LEU A 170 19.49 20.01 -24.96
N PHE A 171 20.02 18.98 -25.60
CA PHE A 171 21.12 19.07 -26.56
C PHE A 171 20.69 19.06 -28.04
N GLY A 172 19.39 19.04 -28.34
CA GLY A 172 18.88 18.96 -29.72
C GLY A 172 18.79 20.29 -30.49
N THR A 173 19.06 21.43 -29.85
CA THR A 173 18.75 22.76 -30.42
C THR A 173 19.97 23.58 -30.86
N LEU A 174 21.13 22.95 -31.04
CA LEU A 174 22.33 23.61 -31.54
C LEU A 174 22.96 22.78 -32.65
N THR A 175 22.43 22.85 -33.87
CA THR A 175 23.18 22.84 -35.13
C THR A 175 22.22 22.72 -36.31
N SER A 176 21.91 23.83 -36.97
CA SER A 176 21.78 23.89 -38.43
C SER A 176 21.47 25.31 -38.88
N THR A 177 22.53 26.08 -39.14
CA THR A 177 22.46 27.15 -40.14
C THR A 177 23.63 26.92 -41.08
N PRO A 178 23.40 26.55 -42.36
CA PRO A 178 24.45 26.45 -43.35
C PRO A 178 24.46 27.73 -44.24
N PRO A 179 25.41 27.79 -45.18
CA PRO A 179 26.57 28.68 -45.20
C PRO A 179 26.28 30.14 -45.59
#